data_AF-A0AAD9TER9-F1
#
_entry.id   AF-A0AAD9TER9-F1
#
_cell.length_a   1.000
_cell.length_b   1.000
_cell.length_c   1.000
_cell.angle_alpha   90.00
_cell.angle_beta   90.00
_cell.angle_gamma   90.00
#
_symmetry.space_group_name_H-M   'P 1'
#
loop_
_entity.id
_entity.type
_entity.pdbx_description
1 polymer ?
#
loop_
_entity_poly.entity_id
_entity_poly.type
_entity_poly.pdbx_seq_one_letter_code
_entity_poly.pdbx_strand_id
1 'polypeptide(L)'
;MDKSWMTKDRLSKEYANGVDMFIAFALDYTTNPERMLCPCQGCLNLKFQTSIEIKYHLFSKSFDQRYQKWILHGESYPTRASTSGKTTFVKAPMYEEDANMVEMVHDAFEFYKEDPKSFQSLLEDAEKPLFLGRTKYTKLFALIMMFVDIGT
;
A
#
# COMPACT_ATOMS: atom_id res chain seq x y z
N MET A 1 17.44 5.27 -3.66
CA MET A 1 17.11 5.85 -4.99
C MET A 1 16.75 7.31 -4.78
N ASP A 2 17.09 8.22 -5.70
CA ASP A 2 16.63 9.62 -5.61
C ASP A 2 15.11 9.68 -5.88
N LYS A 3 14.38 10.39 -5.01
CA LYS A 3 12.93 10.55 -5.06
C LYS A 3 12.50 12.02 -5.08
N SER A 4 13.44 12.95 -5.21
CA SER A 4 13.18 14.38 -5.32
C SER A 4 12.29 14.73 -6.52
N TRP A 5 12.20 13.84 -7.51
CA TRP A 5 11.33 13.95 -8.67
C TRP A 5 9.83 13.92 -8.32
N MET A 6 9.42 13.28 -7.22
CA MET A 6 8.00 13.10 -6.87
C MET A 6 7.27 14.43 -6.59
N THR A 7 8.03 15.51 -6.31
CA THR A 7 7.52 16.86 -6.07
C THR A 7 7.69 17.81 -7.25
N LYS A 8 8.28 17.34 -8.36
CA LYS A 8 8.48 18.14 -9.57
C LYS A 8 7.19 18.27 -10.37
N ASP A 9 7.18 19.23 -11.27
CA ASP A 9 6.08 19.42 -12.21
C ASP A 9 5.88 18.14 -13.05
N ARG A 10 4.63 17.69 -13.23
CA ARG A 10 4.34 16.42 -13.92
C ARG A 10 4.66 16.43 -15.41
N LEU A 11 4.80 17.61 -16.00
CA LEU A 11 5.21 17.81 -17.39
C LEU A 11 6.73 17.95 -17.52
N SER A 12 7.45 18.01 -16.39
CA SER A 12 8.91 18.07 -16.38
C SER A 12 9.53 16.73 -16.78
N LYS A 13 10.75 16.81 -17.32
CA LYS A 13 11.53 15.64 -17.68
C LYS A 13 11.97 14.87 -16.44
N GLU A 14 12.24 15.57 -15.35
CA GLU A 14 12.61 15.02 -14.05
C GLU A 14 11.51 14.10 -13.51
N TYR A 15 10.26 14.57 -13.55
CA TYR A 15 9.12 13.75 -13.13
C TYR A 15 8.94 12.54 -14.04
N ALA A 16 9.00 12.73 -15.36
CA ALA A 16 8.85 11.63 -16.31
C ALA A 16 9.91 10.53 -16.12
N ASN A 17 11.18 10.92 -15.99
CA ASN A 17 12.27 10.00 -15.70
C ASN A 17 12.07 9.27 -14.37
N GLY A 18 11.65 10.01 -13.34
CA GLY A 18 11.38 9.44 -12.03
C GLY A 18 10.25 8.41 -12.02
N VAL A 19 9.17 8.67 -12.76
CA VAL A 19 8.07 7.71 -12.96
C VAL A 19 8.59 6.45 -13.65
N ASP A 20 9.40 6.58 -14.70
CA ASP A 20 9.97 5.44 -15.40
C ASP A 20 10.90 4.62 -14.51
N MET A 21 11.72 5.29 -13.68
CA MET A 21 12.57 4.63 -12.68
C MET A 21 11.74 3.88 -11.63
N PHE A 22 10.66 4.49 -11.13
CA PHE A 22 9.77 3.85 -10.17
C PHE A 22 9.11 2.60 -10.76
N ILE A 23 8.59 2.67 -11.98
CA ILE A 23 7.93 1.54 -12.63
C ILE A 23 8.93 0.42 -12.88
N ALA A 24 10.13 0.74 -13.37
CA ALA A 24 11.18 -0.25 -13.57
C ALA A 24 11.56 -0.94 -12.25
N PHE A 25 11.70 -0.17 -11.17
CA PHE A 25 11.96 -0.69 -9.83
C PHE A 25 10.84 -1.63 -9.33
N ALA A 26 9.58 -1.21 -9.45
CA ALA A 26 8.44 -2.01 -9.03
C ALA A 26 8.29 -3.30 -9.85
N LEU A 27 8.63 -3.26 -11.14
CA LEU A 27 8.59 -4.41 -12.03
C LEU A 27 9.64 -5.47 -11.69
N ASP A 28 10.81 -5.06 -11.20
CA ASP A 28 11.86 -5.98 -10.75
C ASP A 28 11.44 -6.76 -9.49
N TYR A 29 10.56 -6.16 -8.65
CA TYR A 29 10.05 -6.79 -7.44
C TYR A 29 8.82 -7.69 -7.66
N THR A 30 7.99 -7.41 -8.67
CA THR A 30 6.73 -8.13 -8.88
C THR A 30 6.87 -9.35 -9.78
N THR A 31 6.13 -10.41 -9.47
CA THR A 31 5.96 -11.57 -10.37
C THR A 31 4.81 -11.39 -11.36
N ASN A 32 3.98 -10.35 -11.18
CA ASN A 32 2.82 -10.08 -12.04
C ASN A 32 2.72 -8.57 -12.39
N PRO A 33 3.26 -8.17 -13.56
CA PRO A 33 3.19 -6.79 -14.06
C PRO A 33 1.78 -6.23 -14.32
N GLU A 34 0.80 -7.11 -14.52
CA GLU A 34 -0.60 -6.73 -14.78
C GLU A 34 -1.34 -6.36 -13.49
N ARG A 35 -0.73 -6.61 -12.32
CA ARG A 35 -1.39 -6.48 -11.03
C ARG A 35 -0.48 -5.88 -9.96
N MET A 36 -0.13 -4.61 -10.15
CA MET A 36 0.65 -3.81 -9.19
C MET A 36 -0.23 -2.79 -8.47
N LEU A 37 0.11 -2.44 -7.22
CA LEU A 37 -0.61 -1.38 -6.51
C LEU A 37 -0.29 -0.01 -7.12
N CYS A 38 -1.31 0.84 -7.28
CA CYS A 38 -1.13 2.15 -7.88
C CYS A 38 -0.85 3.22 -6.81
N PRO A 39 0.34 3.85 -6.79
CA PRO A 39 0.73 4.84 -5.79
C PRO A 39 0.23 6.26 -6.11
N CYS A 40 -0.65 6.46 -7.09
CA CYS A 40 -1.15 7.79 -7.40
C CYS A 40 -2.06 8.32 -6.30
N GLN A 41 -2.21 9.65 -6.19
CA GLN A 41 -3.08 10.28 -5.18
C GLN A 41 -4.55 9.84 -5.23
N GLY A 42 -5.02 9.33 -6.38
CA GLY A 42 -6.39 8.82 -6.53
C GLY A 42 -6.57 7.35 -6.13
N CYS A 43 -5.49 6.58 -6.04
CA CYS A 43 -5.52 5.14 -5.74
C CYS A 43 -4.92 4.82 -4.37
N LEU A 44 -3.98 5.63 -3.89
CA LEU A 44 -3.40 5.54 -2.54
C LEU A 44 -2.82 4.15 -2.21
N ASN A 45 -2.26 3.44 -3.20
CA ASN A 45 -1.82 2.05 -3.07
C ASN A 45 -2.94 1.05 -2.68
N LEU A 46 -4.21 1.36 -2.94
CA LEU A 46 -5.35 0.48 -2.63
C LEU A 46 -5.94 -0.22 -3.86
N LYS A 47 -5.51 0.14 -5.07
CA LYS A 47 -6.04 -0.42 -6.32
C LYS A 47 -4.93 -1.08 -7.13
N PHE A 48 -5.19 -2.30 -7.55
CA PHE A 48 -4.36 -2.98 -8.54
C PHE A 48 -4.59 -2.41 -9.93
N GLN A 49 -3.51 -2.22 -10.67
CA GLN A 49 -3.45 -1.69 -12.02
C GLN A 49 -2.28 -2.33 -12.77
N THR A 50 -2.31 -2.23 -14.10
CA THR A 50 -1.17 -2.59 -14.95
C THR A 50 -0.10 -1.51 -14.83
N SER A 51 1.15 -1.84 -15.17
CA SER A 51 2.25 -0.85 -15.20
C SER A 51 1.95 0.35 -16.11
N ILE A 52 1.27 0.11 -17.23
CA ILE A 52 0.85 1.14 -18.19
C ILE A 52 -0.19 2.08 -17.55
N GLU A 53 -1.21 1.52 -16.90
CA GLU A 53 -2.24 2.31 -16.20
C GLU A 53 -1.66 3.08 -15.02
N ILE A 54 -0.70 2.50 -14.30
CA ILE A 54 0.03 3.22 -13.24
C ILE A 54 0.78 4.41 -13.81
N LYS A 55 1.52 4.24 -14.92
CA LYS A 55 2.21 5.34 -15.59
C LYS A 55 1.23 6.46 -15.93
N TYR A 56 0.12 6.14 -16.59
CA TYR A 56 -0.92 7.11 -16.94
C TYR A 56 -1.49 7.83 -15.71
N HIS A 57 -1.78 7.09 -14.64
CA HIS A 57 -2.26 7.66 -13.39
C HIS A 57 -1.24 8.57 -12.72
N LEU A 58 0.05 8.27 -12.79
CA LEU A 58 1.08 9.13 -12.22
C LEU A 58 1.20 10.46 -12.97
N PHE A 59 0.99 10.51 -14.28
CA PHE A 59 0.92 11.78 -15.02
C PHE A 59 -0.38 12.55 -14.78
N SER A 60 -1.52 11.85 -14.74
CA SER A 60 -2.84 12.51 -14.63
C SER A 60 -3.25 12.87 -13.20
N LYS A 61 -2.87 12.07 -12.20
CA LYS A 61 -3.28 12.19 -10.78
C LYS A 61 -2.13 12.47 -9.82
N SER A 62 -0.88 12.48 -10.31
CA SER A 62 0.34 12.65 -9.51
C SER A 62 0.62 11.47 -8.56
N PHE A 63 1.90 11.31 -8.22
CA PHE A 63 2.36 10.37 -7.20
C PHE A 63 1.92 10.85 -5.80
N ASP A 64 1.50 9.95 -4.92
CA ASP A 64 1.25 10.31 -3.52
C ASP A 64 2.57 10.62 -2.81
N GLN A 65 2.85 11.91 -2.63
CA GLN A 65 4.09 12.39 -2.00
C GLN A 65 4.23 11.95 -0.54
N ARG A 66 3.19 11.42 0.11
CA ARG A 66 3.32 10.83 1.45
C ARG A 66 3.96 9.44 1.39
N TYR A 67 3.89 8.77 0.24
CA TYR A 67 4.46 7.45 0.01
C TYR A 67 5.96 7.52 -0.30
N GLN A 68 6.74 7.96 0.69
CA GLN A 68 8.18 8.20 0.59
C GLN A 68 9.03 6.93 0.57
N LYS A 69 8.52 5.84 1.15
CA LYS A 69 9.17 4.52 1.12
C LYS A 69 8.32 3.58 0.29
N TRP A 70 8.85 3.03 -0.78
CA TRP A 70 8.15 2.17 -1.72
C TRP A 70 8.09 0.72 -1.22
N ILE A 71 7.72 0.52 0.05
CA ILE A 71 7.73 -0.78 0.72
C ILE A 71 6.80 -1.81 0.05
N LEU A 72 5.67 -1.35 -0.50
CA LEU A 72 4.73 -2.19 -1.26
C LEU A 72 5.24 -2.53 -2.67
N HIS A 73 6.38 -1.95 -3.07
CA HIS A 73 7.05 -2.16 -4.34
C HIS A 73 8.50 -2.64 -4.17
N GLY A 74 8.87 -3.13 -2.98
CA GLY A 74 10.15 -3.80 -2.76
C GLY A 74 11.28 -2.95 -2.21
N GLU A 75 11.04 -1.69 -1.81
CA GLU A 75 12.09 -0.91 -1.15
C GLU A 75 12.33 -1.45 0.27
N SER A 76 13.53 -1.97 0.49
CA SER A 76 13.98 -2.46 1.79
C SER A 76 14.31 -1.33 2.77
N TYR A 77 14.12 -1.60 4.06
CA TYR A 77 14.70 -0.77 5.11
C TYR A 77 16.22 -0.96 5.13
N PRO A 78 17.01 0.10 5.36
CA PRO A 78 18.44 -0.06 5.61
C PRO A 78 18.61 -0.85 6.92
N THR A 79 18.91 -2.14 6.80
CA THR A 79 19.25 -3.01 7.92
C THR A 79 20.60 -2.54 8.48
N ARG A 80 20.65 -2.14 9.75
CA ARG A 80 21.94 -1.99 10.45
C ARG A 80 22.62 -3.36 10.40
N ALA A 81 23.78 -3.42 9.75
CA ALA A 81 24.50 -4.66 9.50
C ALA A 81 24.73 -5.42 10.82
N SER A 82 24.11 -6.59 10.95
CA SER A 82 24.56 -7.62 11.87
C SER A 82 25.05 -8.79 11.02
N THR A 83 26.34 -9.04 11.14
CA THR A 83 27.10 -10.10 10.48
C THR A 83 26.50 -11.47 10.79
N SER A 84 26.12 -12.24 9.77
CA SER A 84 26.53 -13.63 9.55
C SER A 84 25.58 -14.32 8.57
N GLY A 85 26.15 -14.99 7.57
CA GLY A 85 25.44 -15.51 6.41
C GLY A 85 24.63 -16.80 6.65
N LYS A 86 23.53 -16.91 5.91
CA LYS A 86 23.15 -18.05 5.07
C LYS A 86 21.89 -17.66 4.31
N THR A 87 21.86 -17.99 3.02
CA THR A 87 20.70 -17.86 2.13
C THR A 87 19.48 -18.55 2.73
N THR A 88 18.52 -17.75 3.18
CA THR A 88 17.12 -18.14 3.39
C THR A 88 16.29 -16.96 2.94
N PHE A 89 15.31 -17.21 2.07
CA PHE A 89 14.29 -16.29 1.58
C PHE A 89 14.08 -15.13 2.55
N VAL A 90 14.49 -13.92 2.17
CA VAL A 90 14.37 -12.75 3.03
C VAL A 90 12.87 -12.44 3.12
N LYS A 91 12.24 -13.02 4.13
CA LYS A 91 11.01 -12.54 4.73
C LYS A 91 11.21 -11.05 4.91
N ALA A 92 10.31 -10.25 4.33
CA ALA A 92 10.29 -8.80 4.54
C ALA A 92 10.55 -8.52 6.03
N PRO A 93 11.44 -7.57 6.37
CA PRO A 93 11.79 -7.34 7.75
C PRO A 93 10.48 -7.08 8.49
N MET A 94 10.20 -7.96 9.45
CA MET A 94 9.18 -7.74 10.46
C MET A 94 9.34 -6.29 10.89
N TYR A 95 8.30 -5.50 10.64
CA TYR A 95 7.94 -4.40 11.53
C TYR A 95 8.37 -4.84 12.93
N GLU A 96 9.15 -4.01 13.64
CA GLU A 96 9.18 -4.16 15.09
C GLU A 96 7.73 -4.36 15.49
N GLU A 97 7.45 -5.53 16.07
CA GLU A 97 6.10 -5.94 16.37
C GLU A 97 5.47 -4.76 17.12
N ASP A 98 4.61 -4.02 16.43
CA ASP A 98 3.47 -3.40 17.08
C ASP A 98 2.72 -4.62 17.61
N ALA A 99 3.14 -5.08 18.79
CA ALA A 99 2.56 -6.21 19.49
C ALA A 99 1.03 -6.06 19.51
N ASN A 100 0.57 -4.80 19.50
CA ASN A 100 -0.80 -4.37 19.39
C ASN A 100 -1.54 -4.84 18.11
N MET A 101 -0.95 -4.78 16.91
CA MET A 101 -1.68 -5.10 15.67
C MET A 101 -1.80 -6.61 15.43
N VAL A 102 -0.75 -7.36 15.78
CA VAL A 102 -0.75 -8.83 15.68
C VAL A 102 -1.69 -9.42 16.73
N GLU A 103 -1.68 -8.88 17.95
CA GLU A 103 -2.59 -9.26 19.03
C GLU A 103 -4.05 -8.93 18.68
N MET A 104 -4.35 -7.74 18.15
CA MET A 104 -5.71 -7.41 17.68
C MET A 104 -6.23 -8.34 16.58
N VAL A 105 -5.36 -8.73 15.63
CA VAL A 105 -5.73 -9.70 14.58
C VAL A 105 -5.95 -11.10 15.17
N HIS A 106 -5.12 -11.49 16.15
CA HIS A 106 -5.28 -12.77 16.83
C HIS A 106 -6.55 -12.81 17.69
N ASP A 107 -6.85 -11.75 18.43
CA ASP A 107 -8.05 -11.59 19.25
C ASP A 107 -9.30 -11.61 18.38
N ALA A 108 -9.29 -10.88 17.25
CA ALA A 108 -10.38 -10.96 16.29
C ALA A 108 -10.54 -12.39 15.77
N PHE A 109 -9.44 -13.07 15.42
CA PHE A 109 -9.49 -14.45 14.96
C PHE A 109 -10.09 -15.40 16.01
N GLU A 110 -9.63 -15.35 17.27
CA GLU A 110 -10.17 -16.20 18.34
C GLU A 110 -11.63 -15.86 18.67
N PHE A 111 -12.01 -14.58 18.64
CA PHE A 111 -13.40 -14.14 18.84
C PHE A 111 -14.34 -14.72 17.78
N TYR A 112 -13.88 -14.82 16.54
CA TYR A 112 -14.68 -15.27 15.41
C TYR A 112 -14.55 -16.75 15.05
N LYS A 113 -13.61 -17.46 15.66
CA LYS A 113 -13.30 -18.88 15.38
C LYS A 113 -14.47 -19.81 15.63
N GLU A 114 -15.26 -19.55 16.69
CA GLU A 114 -16.40 -20.37 17.08
C GLU A 114 -17.68 -20.03 16.27
N ASP A 115 -17.75 -18.84 15.65
CA ASP A 115 -18.84 -18.47 14.74
C ASP A 115 -18.33 -17.74 13.49
N PRO A 116 -17.85 -18.48 12.48
CA PRO A 116 -17.34 -17.91 11.23
C PRO A 116 -18.38 -17.07 10.46
N LYS A 117 -19.67 -17.32 10.67
CA LYS A 117 -20.75 -16.57 9.99
C LYS A 117 -20.84 -15.14 10.51
N SER A 118 -20.56 -14.93 11.79
CA SER A 118 -20.52 -13.58 12.37
C SER A 118 -19.39 -12.74 11.78
N PHE A 119 -18.20 -13.32 11.55
CA PHE A 119 -17.11 -12.64 10.86
C PHE A 119 -17.46 -12.29 9.42
N GLN A 120 -18.09 -13.21 8.70
CA GLN A 120 -18.56 -12.97 7.34
C GLN A 120 -19.58 -11.82 7.30
N SER A 121 -20.52 -11.77 8.25
CA SER A 121 -21.48 -10.68 8.36
C SER A 121 -20.82 -9.31 8.64
N LEU A 122 -19.74 -9.30 9.44
CA LEU A 122 -18.96 -8.10 9.73
C LEU A 122 -18.23 -7.61 8.48
N LEU A 123 -17.60 -8.51 7.72
CA LEU A 123 -16.94 -8.18 6.45
C LEU A 123 -17.95 -7.61 5.45
N GLU A 124 -19.10 -8.26 5.29
CA GLU A 124 -20.18 -7.77 4.43
C GLU A 124 -20.66 -6.38 4.87
N ASP A 125 -20.73 -6.11 6.18
CA ASP A 125 -21.09 -4.79 6.66
C ASP A 125 -19.99 -3.73 6.40
N ALA A 126 -18.73 -4.11 6.61
CA ALA A 126 -17.56 -3.26 6.39
C ALA A 126 -17.42 -2.82 4.91
N GLU A 127 -17.81 -3.70 3.98
CA GLU A 127 -17.82 -3.46 2.54
C GLU A 127 -19.02 -2.63 2.05
N LYS A 128 -20.09 -2.50 2.85
CA LYS A 128 -21.25 -1.69 2.45
C LYS A 128 -20.87 -0.22 2.27
N PRO A 129 -21.51 0.48 1.31
CA PRO A 129 -21.41 1.92 1.17
C PRO A 129 -21.73 2.64 2.48
N LEU A 130 -20.96 3.68 2.80
CA LEU A 130 -21.23 4.56 3.94
C LEU A 130 -22.52 5.35 3.73
N PHE A 131 -22.84 5.68 2.46
CA PHE A 131 -24.08 6.35 2.07
C PHE A 131 -24.84 5.53 1.02
N LEU A 132 -26.16 5.41 1.20
CA LEU A 132 -27.06 4.76 0.24
C LEU A 132 -26.86 5.35 -1.17
N GLY A 133 -26.56 4.49 -2.14
CA GLY A 133 -26.34 4.87 -3.54
C GLY A 133 -24.93 5.38 -3.89
N ARG A 134 -23.98 5.50 -2.95
CA ARG A 134 -22.59 5.89 -3.24
C ARG A 134 -21.59 4.79 -2.91
N THR A 135 -21.25 3.96 -3.89
CA THR A 135 -20.33 2.82 -3.73
C THR A 135 -18.85 3.18 -3.58
N LYS A 136 -18.48 4.46 -3.74
CA LYS A 136 -17.08 4.90 -3.70
C LYS A 136 -16.46 4.85 -2.30
N TYR A 137 -17.26 4.96 -1.24
CA TYR A 137 -16.78 5.06 0.13
C TYR A 137 -17.49 4.00 0.98
N THR A 138 -16.77 2.99 1.44
CA THR A 138 -17.29 1.96 2.35
C THR A 138 -17.13 2.39 3.80
N LYS A 139 -17.83 1.71 4.72
CA LYS A 139 -17.67 1.95 6.16
C LYS A 139 -16.22 1.76 6.61
N LEU A 140 -15.55 0.73 6.10
CA LEU A 140 -14.14 0.48 6.40
C LEU A 140 -13.23 1.60 5.87
N PHE A 141 -13.47 2.09 4.65
CA PHE A 141 -12.70 3.20 4.09
C PHE A 141 -12.80 4.45 4.97
N ALA A 142 -14.00 4.75 5.49
CA ALA A 142 -14.20 5.90 6.36
C ALA A 142 -13.45 5.76 7.70
N LEU A 143 -13.48 4.57 8.31
CA LEU A 143 -12.73 4.28 9.53
C LEU A 143 -11.23 4.46 9.32
N ILE A 144 -10.67 3.90 8.25
CA ILE A 144 -9.24 4.03 7.93
C ILE A 144 -8.86 5.51 7.77
N MET A 145 -9.66 6.29 7.04
CA MET A 145 -9.40 7.73 6.88
C MET A 145 -9.44 8.49 8.22
N MET A 146 -10.37 8.16 9.11
CA MET A 146 -10.46 8.81 10.43
C MET A 146 -9.23 8.56 11.30
N PHE A 147 -8.61 7.38 11.23
CA PHE A 147 -7.41 7.08 12.02
C PHE A 147 -6.11 7.59 11.39
N VAL A 148 -6.09 7.78 10.07
CA VAL A 148 -4.92 8.34 9.36
C VAL A 148 -4.80 9.86 9.59
N ASP A 149 -5.90 10.58 9.83
CA ASP A 149 -5.90 12.04 10.05
C ASP A 149 -5.62 12.47 11.50
N ILE A 150 -5.54 11.54 12.47
CA ILE A 150 -5.30 11.86 13.90
C ILE A 150 -3.80 11.86 14.27
N GLY A 151 -2.91 11.51 13.34
CA GLY A 151 -1.48 11.37 13.57
C GLY A 151 -0.58 12.55 13.14
N THR A 152 -1.12 13.76 12.97
CA THR A 152 -0.33 14.97 12.63
C THR A 152 -0.09 15.87 13.83
#